data_AF-A0A2T5HC40-F1
#
_entry.id   AF-A0A2T5HC40-F1
#
_cell.length_a   1.000
_cell.length_b   1.000
_cell.length_c   1.000
_cell.angle_alpha   90.00
_cell.angle_beta   90.00
_cell.angle_gamma   90.00
#
_symmetry.space_group_name_H-M   'P 1'
#
loop_
_entity.id
_entity.type
_entity.pdbx_description
1 polymer ?
#
loop_
_entity_poly.entity_id
_entity_poly.type
_entity_poly.pdbx_seq_one_letter_code
_entity_poly.pdbx_strand_id
1 'polypeptide(L)'
;MTLRMALASMAVLFTLPAWSAALPDIVLLGDDIRVAVLQQCPQPCRSGSNSVATAPQGSSASSIASLAQRAKHAVIVVNATQGPLPITREHIQIARQAGVPSLSILLVNVAQVDDTELLELEELEIRELMNAYEMHGDSAPVFYDASHAAEMPVQQVNGLASALTALKDEPARPELELTDVTGKNLATVIYLLTPEESALSLPLRKDSPVNVWVNGQVGHATVSSTNVLNPGDNGELALQLSAPVSAAGSRLLLEREGRIIALGVVVGISSRYAERQMVEADELVFGNL
;
A
#
# COMPACT_ATOMS: atom_id res chain seq x y z
N MET A 1 -49.58 17.86 35.13
CA MET A 1 -48.91 16.71 34.48
C MET A 1 -48.22 17.20 33.23
N THR A 2 -46.95 17.54 33.33
CA THR A 2 -46.10 17.98 32.21
C THR A 2 -44.95 16.99 32.13
N LEU A 3 -44.97 16.13 31.11
CA LEU A 3 -43.96 15.09 30.89
C LEU A 3 -42.78 15.71 30.15
N ARG A 4 -41.62 15.81 30.82
CA ARG A 4 -40.34 16.15 30.18
C ARG A 4 -39.82 14.91 29.43
N MET A 5 -39.78 14.98 28.10
CA MET A 5 -39.04 14.04 27.27
C MET A 5 -37.56 14.38 27.36
N ALA A 6 -36.76 13.48 27.95
CA ALA A 6 -35.31 13.53 27.86
C ALA A 6 -34.88 12.85 26.56
N LEU A 7 -34.35 13.61 25.60
CA LEU A 7 -33.61 13.06 24.48
C LEU A 7 -32.26 12.57 24.98
N ALA A 8 -32.10 11.25 25.10
CA ALA A 8 -30.80 10.63 25.26
C ALA A 8 -30.05 10.69 23.92
N SER A 9 -28.95 11.43 23.88
CA SER A 9 -27.98 11.39 22.78
C SER A 9 -27.48 9.96 22.61
N MET A 10 -27.88 9.35 21.50
CA MET A 10 -27.38 8.05 21.05
C MET A 10 -25.97 8.26 20.51
N ALA A 11 -24.98 8.16 21.39
CA ALA A 11 -23.59 8.05 20.99
C ALA A 11 -23.44 6.77 20.17
N VAL A 12 -23.15 6.91 18.88
CA VAL A 12 -22.71 5.81 18.03
C VAL A 12 -21.36 5.36 18.57
N LEU A 13 -21.38 4.38 19.47
CA LEU A 13 -20.21 3.59 19.81
C LEU A 13 -19.84 2.81 18.55
N PHE A 14 -18.83 3.29 17.84
CA PHE A 14 -18.10 2.49 16.86
C PHE A 14 -17.54 1.28 17.60
N THR A 15 -18.24 0.14 17.52
CA THR A 15 -17.64 -1.15 17.84
C THR A 15 -16.66 -1.46 16.73
N LEU A 16 -15.37 -1.31 17.02
CA LEU A 16 -14.30 -1.83 16.17
C LEU A 16 -14.57 -3.32 15.91
N PRO A 17 -14.41 -3.82 14.66
CA PRO A 17 -14.49 -5.26 14.40
C PRO A 17 -13.47 -6.01 15.25
N ALA A 18 -13.79 -7.26 15.62
CA ALA A 18 -13.03 -8.10 16.55
C ALA A 18 -11.58 -8.45 16.13
N TRP A 19 -11.09 -7.93 15.00
CA TRP A 19 -9.68 -7.90 14.63
C TRP A 19 -9.03 -6.60 15.15
N SER A 20 -9.19 -6.35 16.44
CA SER A 20 -8.78 -5.11 17.12
C SER A 20 -7.79 -5.42 18.23
N ALA A 21 -6.55 -5.78 17.89
CA ALA A 21 -5.48 -5.67 18.88
C ALA A 21 -4.14 -5.19 18.28
N ALA A 22 -3.78 -5.63 17.07
CA ALA A 22 -2.54 -5.18 16.43
C ALA A 22 -2.62 -5.30 14.91
N LEU A 23 -2.07 -4.31 14.22
CA LEU A 23 -1.75 -4.42 12.80
C LEU A 23 -0.63 -5.45 12.61
N PRO A 24 -0.59 -6.15 11.46
CA PRO A 24 0.39 -7.20 11.23
C PRO A 24 1.81 -6.63 11.14
N ASP A 25 2.79 -7.45 11.53
CA ASP A 25 4.21 -7.16 11.33
C ASP A 25 4.62 -7.40 9.87
N ILE A 26 4.03 -8.42 9.24
CA ILE A 26 4.27 -8.80 7.85
C ILE A 26 2.94 -8.84 7.09
N VAL A 27 2.89 -8.21 5.92
CA VAL A 27 1.72 -8.28 5.03
C VAL A 27 2.02 -9.06 3.77
N LEU A 28 1.06 -9.87 3.31
CA LEU A 28 1.12 -10.42 1.95
C LEU A 28 0.42 -9.48 0.99
N LEU A 29 1.09 -9.19 -0.12
CA LEU A 29 0.68 -8.31 -1.20
C LEU A 29 0.90 -9.05 -2.54
N GLY A 30 0.62 -8.41 -3.67
CA GLY A 30 0.67 -9.06 -5.00
C GLY A 30 -0.65 -9.70 -5.43
N ASP A 31 -0.60 -10.80 -6.17
CA ASP A 31 -1.75 -11.46 -6.78
C ASP A 31 -2.77 -11.97 -5.75
N ASP A 32 -4.01 -12.22 -6.17
CA ASP A 32 -5.06 -12.74 -5.28
C ASP A 32 -4.80 -14.16 -4.75
N ILE A 33 -3.88 -14.90 -5.37
CA ILE A 33 -3.42 -16.20 -4.85
C ILE A 33 -2.81 -16.07 -3.44
N ARG A 34 -2.34 -14.88 -3.04
CA ARG A 34 -1.85 -14.58 -1.68
C ARG A 34 -2.83 -14.96 -0.58
N VAL A 35 -4.15 -14.88 -0.84
CA VAL A 35 -5.18 -15.25 0.13
C VAL A 35 -5.19 -16.75 0.37
N ALA A 36 -5.07 -17.55 -0.69
CA ALA A 36 -4.97 -19.01 -0.59
C ALA A 36 -3.63 -19.43 0.04
N VAL A 37 -2.53 -18.75 -0.32
CA VAL A 37 -1.20 -18.98 0.26
C VAL A 37 -1.20 -18.75 1.77
N LEU A 38 -1.85 -17.70 2.27
CA LEU A 38 -1.97 -17.47 3.72
C LEU A 38 -2.72 -18.60 4.44
N GLN A 39 -3.73 -19.20 3.80
CA GLN A 39 -4.51 -20.30 4.38
C GLN A 39 -3.72 -21.60 4.54
N GLN A 40 -2.62 -21.76 3.80
CA GLN A 40 -1.72 -22.92 3.91
C GLN A 40 -0.82 -22.84 5.16
N CYS A 41 -0.71 -21.67 5.78
CA CYS A 41 0.04 -21.45 7.01
C CYS A 41 -0.78 -21.88 8.25
N PRO A 42 -0.17 -22.46 9.30
CA PRO A 42 -0.83 -22.70 10.58
C PRO A 42 -1.43 -21.41 11.15
N GLN A 43 -2.70 -21.44 11.57
CA GLN A 43 -3.41 -20.24 12.02
C GLN A 43 -3.31 -20.04 13.54
N PRO A 44 -3.05 -18.81 14.04
CA PRO A 44 -2.74 -17.60 13.26
C PRO A 44 -1.35 -17.68 12.61
N CYS A 45 -1.25 -17.26 11.35
CA CYS A 45 0.01 -17.32 10.63
C CYS A 45 1.07 -16.39 11.24
N ARG A 46 2.27 -16.92 11.47
CA ARG A 46 3.37 -16.22 12.12
C ARG A 46 4.73 -16.61 11.53
N SER A 47 5.67 -15.67 11.61
CA SER A 47 7.11 -15.93 11.48
C SER A 47 7.78 -15.59 12.80
N GLY A 48 8.17 -16.60 13.58
CA GLY A 48 8.61 -16.37 14.96
C GLY A 48 7.55 -15.61 15.78
N SER A 49 7.90 -14.42 16.29
CA SER A 49 6.96 -13.54 17.00
C SER A 49 6.07 -12.71 16.08
N ASN A 50 6.44 -12.56 14.81
CA ASN A 50 5.83 -11.63 13.88
C ASN A 50 4.53 -12.18 13.31
N SER A 51 3.49 -11.35 13.37
CA SER A 51 2.16 -11.66 12.84
C SER A 51 2.10 -11.43 11.33
N VAL A 52 1.45 -12.37 10.62
CA VAL A 52 1.31 -12.31 9.16
C VAL A 52 -0.17 -12.20 8.79
N ALA A 53 -0.51 -11.27 7.90
CA ALA A 53 -1.88 -11.12 7.40
C ALA A 53 -1.91 -10.67 5.94
N THR A 54 -3.08 -10.81 5.31
CA THR A 54 -3.37 -10.22 4.00
C THR A 54 -4.76 -9.61 4.03
N ALA A 55 -4.96 -8.55 3.26
CA ALA A 55 -6.30 -8.04 3.01
C ALA A 55 -7.11 -9.08 2.22
N PRO A 56 -8.42 -9.24 2.48
CA PRO A 56 -9.29 -10.07 1.66
C PRO A 56 -9.26 -9.67 0.17
N GLN A 57 -9.56 -10.62 -0.70
CA GLN A 57 -9.74 -10.35 -2.12
C GLN A 57 -10.80 -9.26 -2.34
N GLY A 58 -10.54 -8.33 -3.27
CA GLY A 58 -11.45 -7.23 -3.58
C GLY A 58 -11.46 -6.07 -2.57
N SER A 59 -10.57 -6.09 -1.57
CA SER A 59 -10.38 -4.95 -0.65
C SER A 59 -9.99 -3.69 -1.42
N SER A 60 -10.40 -2.52 -0.92
CA SER A 60 -9.98 -1.24 -1.49
C SER A 60 -8.50 -0.96 -1.25
N ALA A 61 -7.91 -0.12 -2.10
CA ALA A 61 -6.54 0.38 -1.94
C ALA A 61 -6.31 0.98 -0.55
N SER A 62 -7.24 1.81 -0.06
CA SER A 62 -7.23 2.37 1.30
C SER A 62 -7.26 1.32 2.40
N SER A 63 -8.00 0.22 2.23
CA SER A 63 -8.06 -0.87 3.20
C SER A 63 -6.74 -1.65 3.26
N ILE A 64 -6.15 -1.93 2.10
CA ILE A 64 -4.83 -2.58 1.99
C ILE A 64 -3.74 -1.70 2.59
N ALA A 65 -3.74 -0.40 2.28
CA ALA A 65 -2.79 0.57 2.84
C ALA A 65 -2.92 0.66 4.36
N SER A 66 -4.15 0.66 4.89
CA SER A 66 -4.40 0.67 6.33
C SER A 66 -3.87 -0.59 7.03
N LEU A 67 -3.98 -1.76 6.38
CA LEU A 67 -3.40 -3.00 6.90
C LEU A 67 -1.87 -2.94 6.92
N ALA A 68 -1.26 -2.39 5.87
CA ALA A 68 0.19 -2.30 5.69
C ALA A 68 0.85 -1.14 6.47
N GLN A 69 0.07 -0.23 7.05
CA GLN A 69 0.56 1.03 7.64
C GLN A 69 1.50 0.87 8.84
N ARG A 70 1.63 -0.33 9.41
CA ARG A 70 2.63 -0.66 10.45
C ARG A 70 3.46 -1.89 10.13
N ALA A 71 3.25 -2.49 8.96
CA ALA A 71 4.04 -3.62 8.53
C ALA A 71 5.51 -3.19 8.42
N LYS A 72 6.40 -4.06 8.91
CA LYS A 72 7.86 -3.95 8.80
C LYS A 72 8.34 -4.56 7.48
N HIS A 73 7.57 -5.50 6.96
CA HIS A 73 7.88 -6.24 5.75
C HIS A 73 6.62 -6.54 4.93
N ALA A 74 6.76 -6.59 3.61
CA ALA A 74 5.73 -7.13 2.72
C ALA A 74 6.29 -8.26 1.86
N VAL A 75 5.52 -9.33 1.70
CA VAL A 75 5.83 -10.41 0.75
C VAL A 75 4.95 -10.21 -0.48
N ILE A 76 5.57 -9.92 -1.63
CA ILE A 76 4.91 -9.85 -2.93
C ILE A 76 4.73 -11.27 -3.45
N VAL A 77 3.51 -11.78 -3.36
CA VAL A 77 3.16 -13.12 -3.81
C VAL A 77 2.70 -13.03 -5.26
N VAL A 78 3.38 -13.76 -6.15
CA VAL A 78 3.06 -13.79 -7.59
C VAL A 78 2.91 -15.23 -8.05
N ASN A 79 1.89 -15.47 -8.87
CA ASN A 79 1.73 -16.76 -9.53
C ASN A 79 2.70 -16.86 -10.70
N ALA A 80 3.67 -17.78 -10.61
CA ALA A 80 4.71 -17.94 -11.63
C ALA A 80 4.18 -18.27 -13.04
N THR A 81 2.94 -18.76 -13.15
CA THR A 81 2.32 -19.07 -14.46
C THR A 81 1.69 -17.87 -15.15
N GLN A 82 1.62 -16.71 -14.49
CA GLN A 82 0.91 -15.53 -14.98
C GLN A 82 1.73 -14.25 -14.97
N GLY A 83 2.86 -14.25 -14.26
CA GLY A 83 3.66 -13.05 -14.04
C GLY A 83 2.99 -11.99 -13.19
N PRO A 84 3.61 -10.81 -13.03
CA PRO A 84 3.04 -9.72 -12.25
C PRO A 84 1.77 -9.15 -12.91
N LEU A 85 0.61 -9.44 -12.32
CA LEU A 85 -0.67 -8.90 -12.76
C LEU A 85 -0.82 -7.39 -12.45
N PRO A 86 -1.79 -6.67 -13.06
CA PRO A 86 -2.05 -5.26 -12.72
C PRO A 86 -2.29 -5.00 -11.23
N ILE A 87 -2.88 -5.96 -10.51
CA ILE A 87 -3.07 -5.87 -9.05
C ILE A 87 -1.75 -5.93 -8.27
N THR A 88 -0.73 -6.60 -8.81
CA THR A 88 0.61 -6.65 -8.22
C THR A 88 1.27 -5.28 -8.28
N ARG A 89 1.14 -4.55 -9.39
CA ARG A 89 1.56 -3.14 -9.51
C ARG A 89 0.85 -2.27 -8.47
N GLU A 90 -0.48 -2.34 -8.39
CA GLU A 90 -1.26 -1.57 -7.41
C GLU A 90 -0.81 -1.84 -5.98
N HIS A 91 -0.56 -3.10 -5.61
CA HIS A 91 -0.09 -3.44 -4.27
C HIS A 91 1.33 -2.95 -3.97
N ILE A 92 2.24 -2.93 -4.95
CA ILE A 92 3.58 -2.36 -4.80
C ILE A 92 3.49 -0.85 -4.57
N GLN A 93 2.67 -0.15 -5.35
CA GLN A 93 2.38 1.29 -5.14
C GLN A 93 1.81 1.54 -3.74
N ILE A 94 0.87 0.71 -3.28
CA ILE A 94 0.30 0.82 -1.93
C ILE A 94 1.36 0.56 -0.85
N ALA A 95 2.25 -0.41 -1.03
CA ALA A 95 3.34 -0.68 -0.09
C ALA A 95 4.26 0.53 0.08
N ARG A 96 4.57 1.23 -1.02
CA ARG A 96 5.32 2.49 -1.02
C ARG A 96 4.59 3.57 -0.23
N GLN A 97 3.31 3.80 -0.51
CA GLN A 97 2.53 4.84 0.19
C GLN A 97 2.29 4.51 1.66
N ALA A 98 2.14 3.23 2.01
CA ALA A 98 2.06 2.75 3.39
C ALA A 98 3.41 2.82 4.13
N GLY A 99 4.50 3.12 3.42
CA GLY A 99 5.85 3.23 3.97
C GLY A 99 6.37 1.88 4.49
N VAL A 100 6.10 0.79 3.78
CA VAL A 100 6.63 -0.53 4.15
C VAL A 100 8.15 -0.54 3.90
N PRO A 101 8.99 -0.78 4.92
CA PRO A 101 10.44 -0.62 4.79
C PRO A 101 11.15 -1.63 3.86
N SER A 102 10.59 -2.83 3.68
CA SER A 102 11.24 -3.88 2.91
C SER A 102 10.25 -4.84 2.30
N LEU A 103 10.59 -5.32 1.11
CA LEU A 103 9.81 -6.29 0.35
C LEU A 103 10.65 -7.55 0.05
N SER A 104 9.98 -8.68 -0.05
CA SER A 104 10.50 -9.91 -0.66
C SER A 104 9.50 -10.44 -1.68
N ILE A 105 9.94 -11.32 -2.57
CA ILE A 105 9.11 -11.94 -3.60
C ILE A 105 8.91 -13.42 -3.26
N LEU A 106 7.68 -13.89 -3.37
CA LEU A 106 7.33 -15.31 -3.29
C LEU A 106 6.64 -15.72 -4.58
N LEU A 107 7.35 -16.47 -5.42
CA LEU A 107 6.80 -17.10 -6.61
C LEU A 107 6.15 -18.42 -6.23
N VAL A 108 4.85 -18.55 -6.52
CA VAL A 108 4.07 -19.77 -6.26
C VAL A 108 3.70 -20.49 -7.55
N ASN A 109 3.30 -21.76 -7.44
CA ASN A 109 3.03 -22.65 -8.58
C ASN A 109 4.22 -22.84 -9.53
N VAL A 110 5.44 -22.67 -9.03
CA VAL A 110 6.69 -22.80 -9.81
C VAL A 110 6.77 -24.15 -10.51
N ALA A 111 6.27 -25.22 -9.89
CA ALA A 111 6.23 -26.56 -10.47
C ALA A 111 5.34 -26.72 -11.72
N GLN A 112 4.52 -25.71 -12.06
CA GLN A 112 3.73 -25.68 -13.29
C GLN A 112 4.48 -24.99 -14.44
N VAL A 113 5.67 -24.45 -14.16
CA VAL A 113 6.53 -23.77 -15.11
C VAL A 113 7.75 -24.65 -15.34
N ASP A 114 7.77 -25.33 -16.49
CA ASP A 114 8.84 -26.27 -16.85
C ASP A 114 10.12 -25.58 -17.36
N ASP A 115 10.05 -24.27 -17.65
CA ASP A 115 11.13 -23.48 -18.22
C ASP A 115 11.74 -22.53 -17.18
N THR A 116 12.99 -22.79 -16.80
CA THR A 116 13.75 -21.95 -15.86
C THR A 116 14.00 -20.54 -16.41
N GLU A 117 14.18 -20.37 -17.72
CA GLU A 117 14.39 -19.05 -18.32
C GLU A 117 13.14 -18.18 -18.18
N LEU A 118 11.95 -18.79 -18.26
CA LEU A 118 10.69 -18.09 -18.04
C LEU A 118 10.57 -17.62 -16.59
N LEU A 119 10.95 -18.45 -15.61
CA LEU A 119 10.92 -18.07 -14.19
C LEU A 119 11.87 -16.91 -13.86
N GLU A 120 13.05 -16.88 -14.47
CA GLU A 120 14.01 -15.78 -14.32
C GLU A 120 13.48 -14.48 -14.97
N LEU A 121 12.77 -14.58 -16.10
CA LEU A 121 12.12 -13.44 -16.73
C LEU A 121 11.02 -12.86 -15.84
N GLU A 122 10.15 -13.71 -15.28
CA GLU A 122 9.09 -13.26 -14.38
C GLU A 122 9.65 -12.61 -13.11
N GLU A 123 10.73 -13.17 -12.55
CA GLU A 123 11.46 -12.55 -11.44
C GLU A 123 11.96 -11.15 -11.83
N LEU A 124 12.59 -11.01 -13.00
CA LEU A 124 13.11 -9.75 -13.49
C LEU A 124 12.00 -8.70 -13.65
N GLU A 125 10.86 -9.07 -14.24
CA GLU A 125 9.71 -8.16 -14.38
C GLU A 125 9.18 -7.66 -13.04
N ILE A 126 9.13 -8.53 -12.01
CA ILE A 126 8.72 -8.13 -10.66
C ILE A 126 9.75 -7.18 -10.04
N ARG A 127 11.05 -7.45 -10.21
CA ARG A 127 12.12 -6.57 -9.69
C ARG A 127 12.10 -5.21 -10.36
N GLU A 128 11.94 -5.15 -11.68
CA GLU A 128 11.80 -3.91 -12.44
C GLU A 128 10.58 -3.12 -11.96
N LEU A 129 9.45 -3.79 -11.74
CA LEU A 129 8.24 -3.17 -11.21
C LEU A 129 8.43 -2.62 -9.79
N MET A 130 9.15 -3.34 -8.92
CA MET A 130 9.51 -2.85 -7.59
C MET A 130 10.44 -1.63 -7.66
N ASN A 131 11.44 -1.67 -8.55
CA ASN A 131 12.39 -0.57 -8.75
C ASN A 131 11.70 0.68 -9.29
N ALA A 132 10.73 0.54 -10.20
CA ALA A 132 9.93 1.65 -10.72
C ALA A 132 9.19 2.45 -9.63
N TYR A 133 8.93 1.82 -8.47
CA TYR A 133 8.31 2.48 -7.32
C TYR A 133 9.24 2.55 -6.10
N GLU A 134 10.57 2.54 -6.32
CA GLU A 134 11.59 2.72 -5.28
C GLU A 134 11.56 1.66 -4.16
N MET A 135 11.07 0.46 -4.46
CA MET A 135 10.93 -0.62 -3.48
C MET A 135 12.12 -1.60 -3.49
N HIS A 136 13.28 -1.17 -3.99
CA HIS A 136 14.56 -1.89 -3.96
C HIS A 136 14.49 -3.34 -4.49
N GLY A 137 13.87 -3.50 -5.66
CA GLY A 137 13.70 -4.76 -6.38
C GLY A 137 14.98 -5.57 -6.49
N ASP A 138 16.12 -4.97 -6.84
CA ASP A 138 17.39 -5.70 -7.04
C ASP A 138 17.94 -6.38 -5.78
N SER A 139 17.63 -5.81 -4.61
CA SER A 139 18.10 -6.33 -3.31
C SER A 139 17.08 -7.21 -2.60
N ALA A 140 15.85 -7.26 -3.12
CA ALA A 140 14.77 -8.03 -2.51
C ALA A 140 15.09 -9.54 -2.52
N PRO A 141 14.93 -10.24 -1.38
CA PRO A 141 14.98 -11.69 -1.36
C PRO A 141 13.88 -12.30 -2.24
N VAL A 142 14.22 -13.35 -2.98
CA VAL A 142 13.27 -14.08 -3.85
C VAL A 142 13.19 -15.52 -3.41
N PHE A 143 11.97 -16.00 -3.24
CA PHE A 143 11.67 -17.34 -2.81
C PHE A 143 10.82 -18.04 -3.86
N TYR A 144 11.21 -19.26 -4.21
CA TYR A 144 10.47 -20.12 -5.12
C TYR A 144 9.79 -21.19 -4.29
N ASP A 145 8.46 -21.22 -4.32
CA ASP A 145 7.70 -22.27 -3.67
C ASP A 145 7.91 -23.60 -4.41
N ALA A 146 8.85 -24.38 -3.88
CA ALA A 146 9.30 -25.64 -4.44
C ALA A 146 8.51 -26.84 -3.89
N SER A 147 7.36 -26.61 -3.25
CA SER A 147 6.50 -27.68 -2.71
C SER A 147 6.21 -28.82 -3.71
N HIS A 148 6.41 -28.58 -5.02
CA HIS A 148 6.32 -29.59 -6.07
C HIS A 148 7.40 -29.52 -7.17
N ALA A 149 8.49 -28.73 -7.02
CA ALA A 149 9.48 -28.52 -8.09
C ALA A 149 10.78 -29.29 -7.79
N ALA A 150 11.11 -30.26 -8.64
CA ALA A 150 12.39 -30.96 -8.59
C ALA A 150 13.40 -30.18 -9.44
N GLU A 151 14.46 -29.67 -8.81
CA GLU A 151 15.68 -29.14 -9.47
C GLU A 151 15.57 -27.72 -10.06
N MET A 152 15.80 -26.69 -9.22
CA MET A 152 16.12 -25.32 -9.64
C MET A 152 17.31 -24.80 -8.81
N PRO A 153 18.23 -23.98 -9.37
CA PRO A 153 19.44 -23.49 -8.68
C PRO A 153 19.19 -22.33 -7.68
N VAL A 154 17.94 -21.95 -7.44
CA VAL A 154 17.54 -20.73 -6.71
C VAL A 154 17.10 -21.05 -5.26
N GLN A 155 16.92 -20.03 -4.41
CA GLN A 155 16.55 -20.23 -3.00
C GLN A 155 15.13 -20.83 -2.87
N GLN A 156 15.08 -22.15 -2.83
CA GLN A 156 13.84 -22.93 -2.72
C GLN A 156 13.32 -22.94 -1.29
N VAL A 157 12.00 -22.84 -1.17
CA VAL A 157 11.28 -22.92 0.10
C VAL A 157 10.05 -23.80 -0.07
N ASN A 158 9.67 -24.52 0.98
CA ASN A 158 8.42 -25.28 1.01
C ASN A 158 7.31 -24.40 1.56
N GLY A 159 6.67 -23.64 0.67
CA GLY A 159 5.58 -22.73 0.98
C GLY A 159 5.96 -21.50 1.81
N LEU A 160 4.92 -20.74 2.18
CA LEU A 160 5.04 -19.45 2.87
C LEU A 160 5.81 -19.54 4.19
N ALA A 161 5.55 -20.55 5.04
CA ALA A 161 6.19 -20.65 6.35
C ALA A 161 7.73 -20.79 6.25
N SER A 162 8.21 -21.52 5.24
CA SER A 162 9.63 -21.68 4.96
C SER A 162 10.25 -20.39 4.42
N ALA A 163 9.54 -19.69 3.51
CA ALA A 163 9.94 -18.37 3.02
C ALA A 163 10.11 -17.37 4.17
N LEU A 164 9.12 -17.31 5.04
CA LEU A 164 9.09 -16.43 6.20
C LEU A 164 10.21 -16.73 7.20
N THR A 165 10.57 -18.00 7.39
CA THR A 165 11.70 -18.40 8.26
C THR A 165 13.05 -18.02 7.64
N ALA A 166 13.14 -17.97 6.32
CA ALA A 166 14.35 -17.59 5.60
C ALA A 166 14.60 -16.07 5.58
N LEU A 167 13.59 -15.25 5.90
CA LEU A 167 13.74 -13.82 6.15
C LEU A 167 14.53 -13.64 7.46
N LYS A 168 15.86 -13.49 7.35
CA LYS A 168 16.77 -13.41 8.50
C LYS A 168 16.78 -12.04 9.19
N ASP A 169 16.45 -10.98 8.45
CA ASP A 169 16.48 -9.60 8.94
C ASP A 169 15.18 -8.88 8.57
N GLU A 170 14.38 -8.54 9.58
CA GLU A 170 13.28 -7.57 9.42
C GLU A 170 13.81 -6.18 9.79
N PRO A 171 13.88 -5.23 8.86
CA PRO A 171 14.34 -3.89 9.19
C PRO A 171 13.39 -3.23 10.18
N ALA A 172 13.97 -2.51 11.13
CA ALA A 172 13.19 -1.66 12.02
C ALA A 172 12.43 -0.62 11.20
N ARG A 173 11.14 -0.45 11.49
CA ARG A 173 10.36 0.64 10.90
C ARG A 173 10.83 1.96 11.54
N PRO A 174 11.29 2.94 10.77
CA PRO A 174 11.62 4.25 11.31
C PRO A 174 10.39 4.88 11.97
N GLU A 175 10.57 5.51 13.13
CA GLU A 175 9.53 6.33 13.72
C GLU A 175 9.40 7.61 12.90
N LEU A 176 8.22 7.85 12.34
CA LEU A 176 7.95 9.09 11.62
C LEU A 176 7.72 10.19 12.65
N GLU A 177 8.64 11.16 12.74
CA GLU A 177 8.41 12.40 13.48
C GLU A 177 7.37 13.25 12.74
N LEU A 178 6.09 12.92 12.95
CA LEU A 178 5.00 13.68 12.38
C LEU A 178 4.79 14.93 13.25
N THR A 179 4.89 16.11 12.67
CA THR A 179 4.31 17.29 13.30
C THR A 179 2.80 17.10 13.34
N ASP A 180 2.21 17.06 14.54
CA ASP A 180 0.77 16.96 14.78
C ASP A 180 0.04 18.23 14.30
N VAL A 181 -0.04 18.37 12.98
CA VAL A 181 -0.86 19.38 12.34
C VAL A 181 -2.15 18.68 11.93
N THR A 182 -3.27 19.21 12.42
CA THR A 182 -4.60 18.68 12.13
C THR A 182 -5.41 19.69 11.34
N GLY A 183 -6.09 19.24 10.28
CA GLY A 183 -6.99 20.11 9.53
C GLY A 183 -7.69 19.44 8.38
N LYS A 184 -8.54 20.21 7.70
CA LYS A 184 -9.37 19.74 6.58
C LYS A 184 -8.82 20.13 5.21
N ASN A 185 -7.81 21.01 5.16
CA ASN A 185 -7.31 21.58 3.92
C ASN A 185 -5.88 21.10 3.75
N LEU A 186 -5.68 20.08 2.93
CA LEU A 186 -4.35 19.55 2.64
C LEU A 186 -3.82 20.29 1.41
N ALA A 187 -2.58 20.77 1.45
CA ALA A 187 -1.84 20.88 0.20
C ALA A 187 -0.94 19.68 0.06
N THR A 188 -0.87 19.18 -1.17
CA THR A 188 -0.24 17.93 -1.50
C THR A 188 0.55 18.11 -2.78
N VAL A 189 1.58 17.32 -2.92
CA VAL A 189 2.25 17.08 -4.19
C VAL A 189 1.90 15.65 -4.57
N ILE A 190 1.35 15.46 -5.77
CA ILE A 190 0.89 14.15 -6.23
C ILE A 190 1.40 13.83 -7.63
N TYR A 191 1.56 12.53 -7.88
CA TYR A 191 1.58 11.93 -9.21
C TYR A 191 0.21 11.33 -9.49
N LEU A 192 -0.48 11.80 -10.54
CA LEU A 192 -1.72 11.19 -11.00
C LEU A 192 -1.37 10.05 -11.95
N LEU A 193 -1.68 8.81 -11.55
CA LEU A 193 -1.30 7.59 -12.29
C LEU A 193 -1.81 7.64 -13.73
N THR A 194 -1.03 7.09 -14.66
CA THR A 194 -1.48 6.89 -16.05
C THR A 194 -2.63 5.86 -16.12
N PRO A 195 -3.38 5.80 -17.25
CA PRO A 195 -4.41 4.76 -17.43
C PRO A 195 -3.85 3.33 -17.47
N GLU A 196 -2.57 3.17 -17.82
CA GLU A 196 -1.87 1.88 -17.82
C GLU A 196 -1.54 1.43 -16.39
N GLU A 197 -1.24 2.37 -15.50
CA GLU A 197 -1.00 2.10 -14.08
C GLU A 197 -2.28 1.95 -13.28
N SER A 198 -3.32 2.72 -13.63
CA SER A 198 -4.66 2.62 -13.05
C SER A 198 -5.74 2.97 -14.06
N ALA A 199 -6.55 1.98 -14.42
CA ALA A 199 -7.63 2.13 -15.39
C ALA A 199 -8.71 3.16 -14.98
N LEU A 200 -8.77 3.55 -13.70
CA LEU A 200 -9.73 4.53 -13.18
C LEU A 200 -9.18 5.95 -13.10
N SER A 201 -7.95 6.17 -13.57
CA SER A 201 -7.35 7.50 -13.64
C SER A 201 -8.08 8.40 -14.63
N LEU A 202 -8.56 9.54 -14.13
CA LEU A 202 -9.20 10.60 -14.93
C LEU A 202 -8.64 11.94 -14.46
N PRO A 203 -8.68 12.98 -15.32
CA PRO A 203 -8.21 14.30 -14.94
C PRO A 203 -8.85 14.80 -13.64
N LEU A 204 -8.01 15.28 -12.72
CA LEU A 204 -8.43 15.92 -11.48
C LEU A 204 -8.52 17.42 -11.69
N ARG A 205 -9.71 17.96 -11.50
CA ARG A 205 -10.05 19.39 -11.62
C ARG A 205 -10.72 19.86 -10.34
N LYS A 206 -10.84 21.16 -10.13
CA LYS A 206 -11.66 21.72 -9.05
C LYS A 206 -13.01 21.00 -8.94
N ASP A 207 -13.40 20.69 -7.71
CA ASP A 207 -14.61 19.96 -7.30
C ASP A 207 -14.65 18.47 -7.66
N SER A 208 -13.57 17.90 -8.22
CA SER A 208 -13.48 16.45 -8.45
C SER A 208 -13.53 15.70 -7.11
N PRO A 209 -14.43 14.72 -6.94
CA PRO A 209 -14.48 13.91 -5.74
C PRO A 209 -13.38 12.84 -5.76
N VAL A 210 -12.73 12.66 -4.62
CA VAL A 210 -11.73 11.61 -4.40
C VAL A 210 -11.88 11.05 -2.98
N ASN A 211 -11.54 9.78 -2.82
CA ASN A 211 -11.25 9.24 -1.49
C ASN A 211 -9.75 9.40 -1.25
N VAL A 212 -9.38 9.72 -0.02
CA VAL A 212 -7.99 9.86 0.41
C VAL A 212 -7.70 8.90 1.53
N TRP A 213 -6.55 8.25 1.45
CA TRP A 213 -5.93 7.56 2.58
C TRP A 213 -4.67 8.32 2.96
N VAL A 214 -4.51 8.61 4.26
CA VAL A 214 -3.30 9.24 4.80
C VAL A 214 -3.05 8.72 6.21
N ASN A 215 -1.89 8.10 6.43
CA ASN A 215 -1.45 7.59 7.74
C ASN A 215 -2.54 6.77 8.48
N GLY A 216 -3.24 5.90 7.75
CA GLY A 216 -4.31 5.05 8.31
C GLY A 216 -5.68 5.70 8.47
N GLN A 217 -5.79 6.98 8.15
CA GLN A 217 -7.06 7.70 8.13
C GLN A 217 -7.62 7.67 6.70
N VAL A 218 -8.85 7.16 6.56
CA VAL A 218 -9.59 7.19 5.29
C VAL A 218 -10.63 8.29 5.36
N GLY A 219 -10.70 9.11 4.31
CA GLY A 219 -11.64 10.22 4.24
C GLY A 219 -12.13 10.50 2.83
N HIS A 220 -13.23 11.23 2.74
CA HIS A 220 -13.70 11.81 1.49
C HIS A 220 -13.14 13.22 1.33
N ALA A 221 -12.76 13.56 0.11
CA ALA A 221 -12.22 14.87 -0.22
C ALA A 221 -12.76 15.37 -1.57
N THR A 222 -12.68 16.67 -1.76
CA THR A 222 -12.83 17.31 -3.06
C THR A 222 -11.58 18.09 -3.41
N VAL A 223 -11.24 18.12 -4.69
CA VAL A 223 -10.16 18.98 -5.19
C VAL A 223 -10.60 20.44 -5.06
N SER A 224 -9.80 21.24 -4.37
CA SER A 224 -10.07 22.65 -4.10
C SER A 224 -9.21 23.61 -4.93
N SER A 225 -8.08 23.13 -5.46
CA SER A 225 -7.20 23.89 -6.35
C SER A 225 -7.81 24.09 -7.74
N THR A 226 -7.42 25.17 -8.41
CA THR A 226 -7.85 25.49 -9.78
C THR A 226 -7.03 24.78 -10.85
N ASN A 227 -5.82 24.32 -10.52
CA ASN A 227 -4.96 23.58 -11.42
C ASN A 227 -5.63 22.26 -11.80
N VAL A 228 -5.42 21.85 -13.05
CA VAL A 228 -5.89 20.56 -13.58
C VAL A 228 -4.68 19.64 -13.69
N LEU A 229 -4.79 18.45 -13.13
CA LEU A 229 -3.83 17.37 -13.37
C LEU A 229 -4.49 16.33 -14.27
N ASN A 230 -3.80 15.94 -15.33
CA ASN A 230 -4.19 14.84 -16.22
C ASN A 230 -3.41 13.58 -15.83
N PRO A 231 -3.89 12.37 -16.18
CA PRO A 231 -3.14 11.14 -15.97
C PRO A 231 -1.72 11.24 -16.55
N GLY A 232 -0.71 10.90 -15.74
CA GLY A 232 0.71 11.09 -16.02
C GLY A 232 1.30 12.40 -15.49
N ASP A 233 0.49 13.37 -15.07
CA ASP A 233 0.99 14.65 -14.56
C ASP A 233 1.45 14.53 -13.09
N ASN A 234 2.55 15.21 -12.80
CA ASN A 234 3.04 15.52 -11.46
C ASN A 234 2.66 16.95 -11.09
N GLY A 235 2.21 17.19 -9.86
CA GLY A 235 2.08 18.57 -9.39
C GLY A 235 1.30 18.76 -8.09
N GLU A 236 1.17 20.03 -7.75
CA GLU A 236 0.45 20.46 -6.56
C GLU A 236 -1.06 20.28 -6.71
N LEU A 237 -1.68 19.71 -5.68
CA LEU A 237 -3.11 19.56 -5.57
C LEU A 237 -3.56 19.93 -4.16
N ALA A 238 -4.55 20.82 -4.05
CA ALA A 238 -5.16 21.16 -2.77
C ALA A 238 -6.44 20.35 -2.56
N LEU A 239 -6.59 19.70 -1.42
CA LEU A 239 -7.73 18.85 -1.08
C LEU A 239 -8.52 19.44 0.09
N GLN A 240 -9.85 19.48 -0.05
CA GLN A 240 -10.79 19.81 1.00
C GLN A 240 -11.44 18.53 1.54
N LEU A 241 -11.08 18.13 2.75
CA LEU A 241 -11.59 16.95 3.43
C LEU A 241 -12.93 17.21 4.11
N SER A 242 -13.76 16.17 4.19
CA SER A 242 -15.01 16.20 4.96
C SER A 242 -14.77 16.27 6.47
N ALA A 243 -13.74 15.57 6.96
CA ALA A 243 -13.31 15.50 8.35
C ALA A 243 -11.81 15.85 8.47
N PRO A 244 -11.35 16.39 9.61
CA PRO A 244 -9.94 16.73 9.78
C PRO A 244 -9.07 15.47 9.95
N VAL A 245 -7.83 15.54 9.46
CA VAL A 245 -6.82 14.47 9.59
C VAL A 245 -5.51 15.04 10.15
N SER A 246 -4.70 14.19 10.79
CA SER A 246 -3.33 14.52 11.20
C SER A 246 -2.36 13.93 10.18
N ALA A 247 -1.69 14.80 9.40
CA ALA A 247 -1.13 14.33 8.13
C ALA A 247 0.13 15.04 7.61
N ALA A 248 0.67 16.08 8.26
CA ALA A 248 1.84 16.79 7.70
C ALA A 248 3.06 15.85 7.52
N GLY A 249 3.68 15.88 6.34
CA GLY A 249 4.81 15.01 5.98
C GLY A 249 4.43 13.55 5.67
N SER A 250 3.14 13.19 5.77
CA SER A 250 2.68 11.82 5.52
C SER A 250 2.54 11.57 4.02
N ARG A 251 2.96 10.37 3.60
CA ARG A 251 2.52 9.80 2.31
C ARG A 251 1.00 9.62 2.32
N LEU A 252 0.39 9.83 1.16
CA LEU A 252 -1.03 9.65 0.92
C LEU A 252 -1.26 8.90 -0.39
N LEU A 253 -2.43 8.31 -0.54
CA LEU A 253 -2.92 7.89 -1.85
C LEU A 253 -4.33 8.43 -2.07
N LEU A 254 -4.67 8.66 -3.33
CA LEU A 254 -6.04 8.91 -3.74
C LEU A 254 -6.60 7.65 -4.37
N GLU A 255 -7.85 7.34 -4.08
CA GLU A 255 -8.56 6.21 -4.68
C GLU A 255 -9.89 6.65 -5.29
N ARG A 256 -10.34 5.87 -6.27
CA ARG A 256 -11.67 5.94 -6.88
C ARG A 256 -12.19 4.52 -7.03
N GLU A 257 -13.43 4.29 -6.59
CA GLU A 257 -14.06 2.95 -6.60
C GLU A 257 -13.17 1.86 -5.96
N GLY A 258 -12.41 2.23 -4.94
CA GLY A 258 -11.51 1.34 -4.22
C GLY A 258 -10.22 0.98 -4.96
N ARG A 259 -9.89 1.62 -6.08
CA ARG A 259 -8.60 1.50 -6.77
C ARG A 259 -7.78 2.75 -6.60
N ILE A 260 -6.47 2.58 -6.42
CA ILE A 260 -5.54 3.71 -6.38
C ILE A 260 -5.55 4.46 -7.71
N ILE A 261 -5.54 5.79 -7.66
CA ILE A 261 -5.45 6.66 -8.85
C ILE A 261 -4.32 7.67 -8.75
N ALA A 262 -3.81 7.97 -7.54
CA ALA A 262 -2.69 8.88 -7.38
C ALA A 262 -1.83 8.52 -6.15
N LEU A 263 -0.54 8.81 -6.26
CA LEU A 263 0.45 8.72 -5.18
C LEU A 263 0.82 10.14 -4.76
N GLY A 264 1.15 10.37 -3.50
CA GLY A 264 1.62 11.69 -3.10
C GLY A 264 2.04 11.82 -1.65
N VAL A 265 2.35 13.05 -1.28
CA VAL A 265 2.68 13.44 0.10
C VAL A 265 1.95 14.71 0.49
N VAL A 266 1.65 14.82 1.77
CA VAL A 266 1.09 16.03 2.36
C VAL A 266 2.24 16.95 2.70
N VAL A 267 2.39 18.03 1.93
CA VAL A 267 3.35 19.09 2.26
C VAL A 267 2.90 19.90 3.47
N GLY A 268 1.60 19.84 3.82
CA GLY A 268 1.06 20.47 5.03
C GLY A 268 -0.44 20.77 4.98
N ILE A 269 -0.87 21.63 5.91
CA ILE A 269 -2.28 21.80 6.26
C ILE A 269 -2.57 23.29 6.50
N SER A 270 -3.46 23.87 5.69
CA SER A 270 -3.69 25.33 5.54
C SER A 270 -2.46 26.10 4.99
N SER A 271 -2.70 27.29 4.42
CA SER A 271 -1.88 27.99 3.39
C SER A 271 -0.46 28.46 3.78
N ARG A 272 0.23 27.83 4.72
CA ARG A 272 1.62 28.19 5.08
C ARG A 272 2.55 27.07 4.64
N TYR A 273 3.32 27.34 3.59
CA TYR A 273 4.36 26.45 3.08
C TYR A 273 5.71 27.17 3.03
N ALA A 274 6.78 26.43 3.33
CA ALA A 274 8.16 26.88 3.17
C ALA A 274 8.81 26.07 2.03
N GLU A 275 9.57 26.74 1.16
CA GLU A 275 10.21 26.14 -0.04
C GLU A 275 11.01 24.85 0.25
N ARG A 276 11.59 24.70 1.44
CA ARG A 276 12.34 23.48 1.82
C ARG A 276 11.48 22.21 1.90
N GLN A 277 10.22 22.33 2.35
CA GLN A 277 9.32 21.16 2.46
C GLN A 277 8.85 20.66 1.09
N MET A 278 8.91 21.51 0.06
CA MET A 278 8.53 21.13 -1.31
C MET A 278 9.61 20.27 -1.97
N VAL A 279 10.89 20.62 -1.79
CA VAL A 279 12.02 19.85 -2.35
C VAL A 279 12.03 18.42 -1.79
N GLU A 280 11.82 18.27 -0.49
CA GLU A 280 11.76 16.96 0.19
C GLU A 280 10.52 16.15 -0.22
N ALA A 281 9.40 16.82 -0.49
CA ALA A 281 8.18 16.20 -0.99
C ALA A 281 8.32 15.67 -2.42
N ASP A 282 8.97 16.45 -3.29
CA ASP A 282 9.25 16.02 -4.66
C ASP A 282 10.15 14.77 -4.66
N GLU A 283 11.17 14.70 -3.81
CA GLU A 283 12.02 13.51 -3.70
C GLU A 283 11.25 12.30 -3.14
N LEU A 284 10.35 12.50 -2.16
CA LEU A 284 9.55 11.43 -1.57
C LEU A 284 8.45 10.87 -2.49
N VAL A 285 8.00 11.65 -3.48
CA VAL A 285 6.98 11.23 -4.46
C VAL A 285 7.62 10.80 -5.77
N PHE A 286 8.65 11.49 -6.24
CA PHE A 286 9.20 11.38 -7.60
C PHE A 286 10.66 10.92 -7.67
N GLY A 287 11.25 10.43 -6.57
CA GLY A 287 12.66 10.07 -6.48
C GLY A 287 13.23 9.19 -7.62
N ASN A 288 12.40 8.46 -8.37
CA ASN A 288 12.73 7.79 -9.65
C ASN A 288 11.53 7.60 -10.61
N LEU A 289 10.42 8.35 -10.47
CA LEU A 289 9.24 8.25 -11.35
C LEU A 289 9.37 9.08 -12.64
#